data_AF-A0A529Q0K7-F1
#
_entry.id   AF-A0A529Q0K7-F1
#
_cell.length_a   1.000
_cell.length_b   1.000
_cell.length_c   1.000
_cell.angle_alpha   90.00
_cell.angle_beta   90.00
_cell.angle_gamma   90.00
#
_symmetry.space_group_name_H-M   'P 1'
#
loop_
_entity.id
_entity.type
_entity.pdbx_description
1 polymer ?
#
loop_
_entity_poly.entity_id
_entity_poly.type
_entity_poly.pdbx_seq_one_letter_code
_entity_poly.pdbx_strand_id
1 'polypeptide(L)' 'MAEAAIESAPARPRRPFLSPLNQRRLQNFKANRRGYWSLWIFLFLFVLSLFSELIANDKPIIASYKGEILF' A
#
# COMPACT_ATOMS: atom_id res chain seq x y z
N MET A 1 -25.14 -51.72 -0.69
CA MET A 1 -24.46 -51.52 -1.99
C MET A 1 -24.91 -50.19 -2.57
N ALA A 2 -24.48 -49.07 -1.99
CA ALA A 2 -24.75 -47.72 -2.51
C ALA A 2 -23.88 -46.71 -1.75
N GLU A 3 -22.58 -46.63 -2.03
CA GLU A 3 -21.74 -45.57 -1.42
C GLU A 3 -20.47 -45.23 -2.20
N ALA A 4 -20.45 -45.45 -3.51
CA ALA A 4 -19.26 -45.17 -4.31
C ALA A 4 -19.63 -44.27 -5.49
N ALA A 5 -19.54 -42.96 -5.26
CA ALA A 5 -19.03 -41.98 -6.23
C ALA A 5 -19.46 -40.56 -5.82
N ILE A 6 -18.91 -40.06 -4.71
CA ILE A 6 -18.66 -38.62 -4.65
C ILE A 6 -17.38 -38.43 -5.48
N GLU A 7 -17.56 -38.33 -6.79
CA GLU A 7 -16.48 -38.05 -7.73
C GLU A 7 -15.90 -36.67 -7.38
N SER A 8 -14.75 -36.69 -6.72
CA SER A 8 -14.00 -35.51 -6.35
C SER A 8 -13.57 -34.80 -7.63
N ALA A 9 -14.34 -33.78 -8.02
CA ALA A 9 -14.03 -32.94 -9.16
C ALA A 9 -12.57 -32.45 -9.05
N PRO A 10 -11.77 -32.48 -10.14
CA PRO A 10 -10.37 -32.10 -10.09
C PRO A 10 -10.26 -30.65 -9.63
N ALA A 11 -9.54 -30.43 -8.52
CA ALA A 11 -9.26 -29.10 -8.00
C ALA A 11 -8.59 -28.27 -9.10
N ARG A 12 -9.28 -27.24 -9.61
CA ARG A 12 -8.72 -26.37 -10.64
C ARG A 12 -7.39 -25.82 -10.15
N PRO A 13 -6.32 -25.84 -10.98
CA PRO A 13 -5.04 -25.30 -10.58
C PRO A 13 -5.22 -23.84 -10.20
N ARG A 14 -4.85 -23.50 -8.95
CA ARG A 14 -4.87 -22.11 -8.48
C ARG A 14 -3.88 -21.33 -9.34
N ARG A 15 -4.41 -20.46 -10.21
CA ARG A 15 -3.57 -19.53 -10.95
C ARG A 15 -2.83 -18.67 -9.92
N PRO A 16 -1.49 -18.57 -9.99
CA PRO A 16 -0.77 -17.69 -9.09
C PRO A 16 -1.29 -16.26 -9.28
N PHE A 17 -1.40 -15.52 -8.19
CA PHE A 17 -1.94 -14.15 -8.17
C PHE A 17 -1.19 -13.21 -9.15
N LEU A 18 0.07 -13.53 -9.44
CA LEU A 18 0.87 -12.84 -10.44
C LEU A 18 1.18 -13.75 -11.61
N SER A 19 0.73 -13.35 -12.80
CA SER A 19 1.16 -13.92 -14.07
C SER A 19 2.70 -13.91 -14.16
N PRO A 20 3.34 -14.95 -14.71
CA PRO A 20 4.80 -15.02 -14.88
C PRO A 20 5.37 -13.77 -15.59
N LEU A 21 4.60 -13.18 -16.49
CA LEU A 21 4.96 -11.97 -17.22
C LEU A 21 5.00 -10.73 -16.30
N ASN A 22 4.06 -10.60 -15.36
CA ASN A 22 4.07 -9.52 -14.38
C ASN A 22 5.20 -9.69 -13.36
N GLN A 23 5.56 -10.93 -13.00
CA GLN A 23 6.72 -11.18 -12.13
C GLN A 23 8.02 -10.71 -12.79
N ARG A 24 8.21 -11.00 -14.08
CA ARG A 24 9.38 -10.56 -14.84
C ARG A 24 9.44 -9.04 -14.98
N ARG A 25 8.29 -8.38 -15.20
CA ARG A 25 8.20 -6.91 -15.20
C ARG A 25 8.57 -6.31 -13.84
N LEU A 26 8.11 -6.91 -12.74
CA LEU A 26 8.45 -6.45 -11.40
C LEU A 26 9.94 -6.62 -11.10
N GLN A 27 10.55 -7.72 -11.54
CA GLN A 27 12.00 -7.92 -11.44
C GLN A 27 12.77 -6.87 -12.25
N ASN A 28 12.35 -6.59 -13.49
CA ASN A 28 12.95 -5.54 -14.31
C ASN A 28 12.78 -4.15 -13.68
N PHE A 29 11.63 -3.87 -13.06
CA PHE A 29 11.40 -2.62 -12.34
C PHE A 29 12.32 -2.49 -11.12
N LYS A 30 12.47 -3.55 -10.33
CA LYS A 30 13.41 -3.59 -9.19
C LYS A 30 14.88 -3.50 -9.63
N ALA A 31 15.24 -4.05 -10.79
CA ALA A 31 16.59 -3.93 -11.34
C ALA A 31 16.93 -2.49 -11.75
N ASN A 32 15.94 -1.68 -12.11
CA ASN A 32 16.11 -0.27 -12.42
C ASN A 32 16.24 0.58 -11.14
N ARG A 33 17.48 0.77 -10.68
CA ARG A 33 17.79 1.59 -9.49
C ARG A 33 17.11 2.97 -9.52
N ARG A 34 17.19 3.67 -10.66
CA ARG A 34 16.57 5.00 -10.84
C ARG A 34 15.04 4.97 -10.68
N GLY A 35 14.37 4.01 -11.32
CA GLY A 35 12.92 3.86 -11.22
C GLY A 35 12.45 3.51 -9.80
N TYR A 36 13.22 2.69 -9.09
CA TYR A 36 12.96 2.36 -7.69
C TYR A 36 13.13 3.59 -6.77
N TRP A 37 14.18 4.38 -6.96
CA TRP A 37 14.39 5.63 -6.20
C TRP A 37 13.29 6.66 -6.47
N SER A 38 12.90 6.85 -7.73
CA SER A 38 11.79 7.76 -8.08
C SER A 38 10.47 7.33 -7.45
N LEU A 39 10.19 6.03 -7.37
CA LEU A 39 9.01 5.52 -6.69
C LEU A 39 9.01 5.92 -5.21
N TRP A 40 10.14 5.76 -4.52
CA TRP A 40 10.26 6.13 -3.11
C TRP A 40 10.14 7.62 -2.86
N ILE A 41 10.80 8.45 -3.69
CA ILE A 41 10.68 9.91 -3.59
C ILE A 41 9.23 10.34 -3.80
N PHE A 42 8.58 9.83 -4.84
CA PHE A 42 7.17 10.12 -5.10
C PHE A 42 6.27 9.66 -3.95
N LEU A 43 6.45 8.44 -3.45
CA LEU A 43 5.65 7.89 -2.35
C LEU A 43 5.83 8.73 -1.08
N PHE A 44 7.06 9.15 -0.77
CA PHE A 44 7.34 10.02 0.36
C PHE A 44 6.63 11.38 0.22
N LEU A 45 6.78 12.05 -0.92
CA LEU A 45 6.11 13.32 -1.19
C LEU A 45 4.58 13.20 -1.16
N PHE A 46 4.04 12.12 -1.72
CA PHE A 46 2.61 11.84 -1.72
C PHE A 46 2.08 11.63 -0.30
N VAL A 47 2.74 10.79 0.50
CA VAL A 47 2.37 10.57 1.91
C VAL A 47 2.45 11.87 2.70
N LEU A 48 3.52 12.66 2.52
CA LEU A 48 3.62 13.98 3.15
C LEU A 48 2.48 14.91 2.73
N SER A 49 2.04 14.89 1.46
CA SER A 49 0.92 15.72 1.00
C SER A 49 -0.40 15.33 1.68
N LEU A 50 -0.64 14.03 1.92
CA LEU A 50 -1.84 13.56 2.61
C LEU A 50 -1.87 14.01 4.07
N PHE A 51 -0.71 14.07 4.72
CA PHE A 51 -0.56 14.53 6.10
C PHE A 51 -0.14 15.99 6.20
N SER A 52 -0.20 16.74 5.10
CA SER A 52 0.19 18.14 5.08
C SER A 52 -0.69 18.97 5.99
N GLU A 53 -1.96 18.62 6.16
CA GLU A 53 -2.88 19.32 7.07
C GLU A 53 -2.56 19.04 8.56
N LEU A 54 -1.90 17.92 8.87
CA LEU A 54 -1.40 17.63 10.23
C LEU A 54 -0.06 18.30 10.52
N ILE A 55 0.80 18.41 9.50
CA ILE A 55 2.14 19.01 9.61
C ILE A 55 2.03 20.54 9.56
N ALA A 56 1.25 21.08 8.62
CA ALA A 56 0.87 22.48 8.56
C ALA A 56 -0.27 22.71 9.54
N ASN A 57 0.06 22.71 10.83
CA ASN A 57 -0.79 23.29 11.87
C ASN A 57 -0.92 24.80 11.61
N ASP A 58 -1.76 25.20 10.65
CA ASP A 58 -2.16 26.60 10.44
C ASP A 58 -3.13 27.09 11.54
N LYS A 59 -3.58 26.17 12.42
CA LYS A 59 -4.32 26.49 13.63
C LYS A 59 -3.57 25.92 14.83
N PRO A 60 -3.05 26.75 15.74
CA PRO A 60 -2.50 26.24 16.99
C PRO A 60 -3.62 25.50 17.74
N ILE A 61 -3.49 24.18 17.90
CA ILE A 61 -4.42 23.37 18.72
C ILE A 61 -4.35 23.80 20.19
N ILE A 62 -3.25 24.45 20.61
CA ILE A 62 -3.09 25.05 21.94
C ILE A 62 -2.47 26.43 21.77
N ALA A 63 -3.29 27.46 21.76
CA ALA A 63 -2.84 28.83 21.99
C ALA A 63 -2.98 29.13 23.49
N SER A 64 -1.90 29.01 24.25
CA SER A 64 -1.86 29.48 25.64
C SER A 64 -1.78 31.00 25.62
N TYR A 65 -2.91 31.67 25.78
CA TYR A 65 -2.93 33.11 26.01
C TYR A 65 -2.94 33.33 27.52
N LYS A 66 -1.78 33.72 28.08
CA LYS A 66 -1.66 34.22 29.46
C LYS A 66 -2.34 33.38 30.56
N GLY A 67 -2.13 32.06 30.54
CA GLY A 67 -2.47 31.20 31.68
C GLY A 67 -3.91 30.67 31.74
N GLU A 68 -4.74 30.93 30.74
CA GLU A 68 -6.03 30.25 30.59
C GLU A 68 -6.12 29.53 29.24
N ILE A 69 -6.50 28.25 29.32
CA ILE A 69 -6.75 27.40 28.16
C ILE A 69 -8.19 27.68 27.74
N LEU A 70 -8.37 28.47 26.68
CA LEU A 70 -9.67 28.65 26.06
C LEU A 70 -9.87 27.53 25.02
N PHE A 71 -10.80 26.63 25.32
CA PHE A 71 -11.30 25.60 24.40
C PHE A 71 -12.27 26.19 23.39
#